data_AF-A0A969UWY1-F1
#
_entry.id   AF-A0A969UWY1-F1
#
_cell.length_a   1.000
_cell.length_b   1.000
_cell.length_c   1.000
_cell.angle_alpha   90.00
_cell.angle_beta   90.00
_cell.angle_gamma   90.00
#
_symmetry.space_group_name_H-M   'P 1'
#
loop_
_entity.id
_entity.type
_entity.pdbx_description
1 polymer ?
#
loop_
_entity_poly.entity_id
_entity_poly.type
_entity_poly.pdbx_seq_one_letter_code
_entity_poly.pdbx_strand_id
1 'polypeptide(L)'
;MATQTPIEDIERIEQKLVGFSQQIAQSSSVLDNLSAIQLQFEDLAQTYESFKTHNGKLKQKTQSLEVFKTDAEQRIDDIEKALKSIQTSFGNLQKDWENPREAVEIYLDNMETRLRTELRGALSQLDQSGLSSAHIDKLEKLDTQVRALRTSVRNAERRGRILQNWLVVTSIVALMGLGMQLFTPFMTAKKTESKPAAKPTSTEAPTAATPGLTPGGPDRATPPEAGDGTAPQGDFSNTIGQ
;
A
#
# COMPACT_ATOMS: atom_id res chain seq x y z
N MET A 1 -100.76 14.92 -37.51
CA MET A 1 -99.86 15.73 -36.67
C MET A 1 -100.03 15.22 -35.25
N ALA A 2 -99.14 14.34 -34.79
CA ALA A 2 -99.21 13.83 -33.42
C ALA A 2 -98.76 14.96 -32.48
N THR A 3 -99.66 15.40 -31.60
CA THR A 3 -99.36 16.35 -30.54
C THR A 3 -98.51 15.65 -29.50
N GLN A 4 -97.22 15.90 -29.55
CA GLN A 4 -96.25 15.48 -28.53
C GLN A 4 -96.76 15.99 -27.18
N THR A 5 -96.96 15.07 -26.23
CA THR A 5 -97.57 15.44 -24.94
C THR A 5 -96.49 15.96 -24.00
N PRO A 6 -96.78 16.96 -23.15
CA PRO A 6 -95.79 17.53 -22.21
C PRO A 6 -95.10 16.51 -21.30
N ILE A 7 -95.70 15.34 -21.11
CA ILE A 7 -95.19 14.23 -20.29
C ILE A 7 -94.02 13.52 -20.99
N GLU A 8 -94.10 13.30 -22.30
CA GLU A 8 -93.03 12.65 -23.09
C GLU A 8 -91.74 13.47 -23.10
N ASP A 9 -91.87 14.80 -23.08
CA ASP A 9 -90.72 15.70 -23.00
C ASP A 9 -90.04 15.65 -21.62
N ILE A 10 -90.80 15.46 -20.54
CA ILE A 10 -90.27 15.32 -19.19
C ILE A 10 -89.48 14.01 -19.06
N GLU A 11 -90.03 12.87 -19.48
CA GLU A 11 -89.31 11.59 -19.47
C GLU A 11 -88.02 11.64 -20.29
N ARG A 12 -88.05 12.33 -21.44
CA ARG A 12 -86.88 12.54 -22.28
C ARG A 12 -85.81 13.41 -21.60
N ILE A 13 -86.22 14.43 -20.84
CA ILE A 13 -85.30 15.27 -20.05
C ILE A 13 -84.69 14.45 -18.91
N GLU A 14 -85.48 13.64 -18.21
CA GLU A 14 -84.98 12.76 -17.14
C GLU A 14 -83.96 11.74 -17.65
N GLN A 15 -84.24 11.06 -18.76
CA GLN A 15 -83.28 10.16 -19.39
C GLN A 15 -81.97 10.86 -19.77
N LYS A 16 -82.05 12.08 -20.34
CA LYS A 16 -80.86 12.87 -20.65
C LYS A 16 -80.09 13.26 -19.40
N LEU A 17 -80.78 13.59 -18.31
CA LEU A 17 -80.15 13.96 -17.04
C LEU A 17 -79.42 12.77 -16.41
N VAL A 18 -80.01 11.58 -16.46
CA VAL A 18 -79.37 10.33 -16.02
C VAL A 18 -78.13 10.03 -16.87
N GLY A 19 -78.23 10.13 -18.19
CA GLY A 19 -77.09 9.94 -19.10
C GLY A 19 -75.97 10.95 -18.83
N PHE A 20 -76.31 12.21 -18.61
CA PHE A 20 -75.35 13.26 -18.27
C PHE A 20 -74.66 13.01 -16.91
N SER A 21 -75.43 12.59 -15.89
CA SER A 21 -74.89 12.22 -14.58
C SER A 21 -73.89 11.06 -14.69
N GLN A 22 -74.21 10.04 -15.48
CA GLN A 22 -73.32 8.91 -15.73
C GLN A 22 -72.04 9.35 -16.48
N GLN A 23 -72.17 10.26 -17.44
CA GLN A 23 -71.03 10.84 -18.15
C GLN A 23 -70.13 11.66 -17.22
N ILE A 24 -70.71 12.44 -16.29
CA ILE A 24 -69.96 13.16 -15.25
C ILE A 24 -69.19 12.16 -14.38
N ALA A 25 -69.83 11.10 -13.91
CA ALA A 25 -69.17 10.08 -13.09
C ALA A 25 -67.98 9.43 -13.82
N GLN A 26 -68.13 9.11 -15.11
CA GLN A 26 -67.03 8.60 -15.93
C GLN A 26 -65.89 9.61 -16.06
N SER A 27 -66.20 10.89 -16.31
CA SER A 27 -65.18 11.94 -16.43
C SER A 27 -64.42 12.17 -15.11
N SER A 28 -65.10 12.08 -13.97
CA SER A 28 -64.47 12.15 -12.65
C SER A 28 -63.49 10.99 -12.43
N SER A 29 -63.88 9.77 -12.80
CA SER A 29 -62.99 8.61 -12.69
C SER A 29 -61.74 8.74 -13.58
N VAL A 30 -61.87 9.33 -14.76
CA VAL A 30 -60.71 9.62 -15.62
C VAL A 30 -59.77 10.64 -14.97
N LEU A 31 -60.30 11.69 -14.32
CA LEU A 31 -59.49 12.67 -13.59
C LEU A 31 -58.74 12.04 -12.41
N ASP A 32 -59.40 11.16 -11.65
CA ASP A 32 -58.77 10.42 -10.54
C ASP A 32 -57.62 9.54 -11.05
N ASN A 33 -57.84 8.84 -12.19
CA ASN A 33 -56.80 8.04 -12.83
C ASN A 33 -55.62 8.90 -13.32
N LEU A 34 -55.88 10.07 -13.89
CA LEU A 34 -54.83 11.01 -14.32
C LEU A 34 -54.00 11.51 -13.14
N SER A 35 -54.65 11.82 -12.01
CA SER A 35 -53.98 12.21 -10.77
C SER A 35 -53.09 11.08 -10.23
N ALA A 36 -53.58 9.83 -10.24
CA ALA A 36 -52.80 8.67 -9.84
C ALA A 36 -51.57 8.45 -10.75
N ILE A 37 -51.73 8.62 -12.06
CA ILE A 37 -50.63 8.54 -13.03
C ILE A 37 -49.58 9.63 -12.76
N GLN A 38 -50.00 10.85 -12.45
CA GLN A 38 -49.09 11.94 -12.13
C GLN A 38 -48.24 11.63 -10.89
N LEU A 39 -48.84 11.05 -9.85
CA LEU A 39 -48.11 10.60 -8.66
C LEU A 39 -47.12 9.48 -8.97
N GLN A 40 -47.47 8.54 -9.85
CA GLN A 40 -46.56 7.47 -10.28
C GLN A 40 -45.36 8.02 -11.06
N PHE A 41 -45.56 9.04 -11.91
CA PHE A 41 -44.46 9.68 -12.62
C PHE A 41 -43.53 10.44 -11.67
N GLU A 42 -44.07 11.09 -10.63
CA GLU A 42 -43.27 11.75 -9.61
C GLU A 42 -42.41 10.74 -8.82
N ASP A 43 -43.00 9.62 -8.39
CA ASP A 43 -42.27 8.54 -7.70
C ASP A 43 -41.18 7.91 -8.59
N LEU A 44 -41.48 7.73 -9.88
CA LEU A 44 -40.51 7.26 -10.87
C LEU A 44 -39.35 8.25 -11.02
N ALA A 45 -39.62 9.56 -11.07
CA ALA A 45 -38.59 10.59 -11.16
C ALA A 45 -37.68 10.59 -9.92
N GLN A 46 -38.26 10.45 -8.72
CA GLN A 46 -37.50 10.34 -7.47
C GLN A 46 -36.65 9.08 -7.41
N THR A 47 -37.20 7.94 -7.87
CA THR A 47 -36.48 6.68 -7.97
C THR A 47 -35.31 6.80 -8.95
N TYR A 48 -35.52 7.46 -10.10
CA TYR A 48 -34.48 7.68 -11.09
C TYR A 48 -33.33 8.54 -10.56
N GLU A 49 -33.62 9.64 -9.86
CA GLU A 49 -32.57 10.48 -9.26
C GLU A 49 -31.81 9.74 -8.14
N SER A 50 -32.51 8.91 -7.36
CA SER A 50 -31.89 8.05 -6.35
C SER A 50 -30.95 7.03 -6.99
N PHE A 51 -31.39 6.37 -8.07
CA PHE A 51 -30.58 5.42 -8.85
C PHE A 51 -29.34 6.09 -9.44
N LYS A 52 -29.49 7.27 -10.05
CA LYS A 52 -28.40 8.06 -10.60
C LYS A 52 -27.37 8.44 -9.54
N THR A 53 -27.84 8.85 -8.35
CA THR A 53 -26.97 9.15 -7.20
C THR A 53 -26.19 7.91 -6.74
N HIS A 54 -26.85 6.76 -6.64
CA HIS A 54 -26.21 5.50 -6.27
C HIS A 54 -25.17 5.07 -7.29
N ASN A 55 -25.47 5.20 -8.58
CA ASN A 55 -24.54 4.88 -9.65
C ASN A 55 -23.30 5.79 -9.61
N GLY A 56 -23.47 7.08 -9.29
CA GLY A 56 -22.36 8.01 -9.06
C GLY A 56 -21.45 7.56 -7.91
N LYS A 57 -22.05 7.21 -6.76
CA LYS A 57 -21.29 6.69 -5.60
C LYS A 57 -20.57 5.37 -5.93
N LEU A 58 -21.20 4.49 -6.71
CA LEU A 58 -20.60 3.23 -7.12
C LEU A 58 -19.37 3.48 -8.01
N LYS A 59 -19.49 4.38 -9.01
CA LYS A 59 -18.37 4.77 -9.87
C LYS A 59 -17.21 5.35 -9.07
N GLN A 60 -17.49 6.20 -8.10
CA GLN A 60 -16.46 6.76 -7.20
C GLN A 60 -15.77 5.66 -6.37
N LYS A 61 -16.53 4.71 -5.82
CA LYS A 61 -15.95 3.57 -5.08
C LYS A 61 -15.07 2.70 -5.98
N THR A 62 -15.50 2.41 -7.20
CA THR A 62 -14.70 1.63 -8.15
C THR A 62 -13.37 2.32 -8.45
N GLN A 63 -13.39 3.63 -8.71
CA GLN A 63 -12.15 4.42 -8.90
C GLN A 63 -11.25 4.39 -7.66
N SER A 64 -11.82 4.55 -6.46
CA SER A 64 -11.04 4.43 -5.23
C SER A 64 -10.43 3.04 -5.04
N LEU A 65 -11.14 1.99 -5.46
CA LEU A 65 -10.68 0.61 -5.37
C LEU A 65 -9.53 0.35 -6.35
N GLU A 66 -9.60 0.92 -7.56
CA GLU A 66 -8.51 0.85 -8.55
C GLU A 66 -7.24 1.52 -8.03
N VAL A 67 -7.36 2.74 -7.47
CA VAL A 67 -6.21 3.43 -6.87
C VAL A 67 -5.62 2.61 -5.72
N PHE A 68 -6.45 2.07 -4.84
CA PHE A 68 -5.99 1.21 -3.75
C PHE A 68 -5.29 -0.06 -4.25
N LYS A 69 -5.81 -0.68 -5.32
CA LYS A 69 -5.20 -1.86 -5.95
C LYS A 69 -3.80 -1.53 -6.46
N THR A 70 -3.64 -0.42 -7.18
CA THR A 70 -2.34 0.00 -7.71
C THR A 70 -1.35 0.32 -6.58
N ASP A 71 -1.78 0.97 -5.49
CA ASP A 71 -0.93 1.19 -4.32
C ASP A 71 -0.48 -0.13 -3.67
N ALA A 72 -1.40 -1.09 -3.53
CA ALA A 72 -1.09 -2.40 -2.96
C ALA A 72 -0.09 -3.17 -3.84
N GLU A 73 -0.26 -3.16 -5.16
CA GLU A 73 0.66 -3.77 -6.12
C GLU A 73 2.06 -3.14 -6.02
N GLN A 74 2.15 -1.81 -5.96
CA GLN A 74 3.42 -1.11 -5.79
C GLN A 74 4.12 -1.50 -4.48
N ARG A 75 3.37 -1.63 -3.38
CA ARG A 75 3.93 -2.02 -2.08
C ARG A 75 4.43 -3.47 -2.08
N ILE A 76 3.75 -4.37 -2.79
CA ILE A 76 4.21 -5.75 -2.98
C ILE A 76 5.56 -5.74 -3.72
N ASP A 77 5.67 -5.01 -4.83
CA ASP A 77 6.91 -4.90 -5.60
C ASP A 77 8.08 -4.38 -4.75
N ASP A 78 7.83 -3.38 -3.91
CA ASP A 78 8.88 -2.81 -3.05
C ASP A 78 9.30 -3.77 -1.93
N ILE A 79 8.35 -4.54 -1.36
CA ILE A 79 8.64 -5.61 -0.40
C ILE A 79 9.48 -6.71 -1.07
N GLU A 80 9.15 -7.11 -2.30
CA GLU A 80 9.92 -8.12 -3.03
C GLU A 80 11.36 -7.67 -3.31
N LYS A 81 11.55 -6.40 -3.68
CA LYS A 81 12.90 -5.82 -3.86
C LYS A 81 13.67 -5.82 -2.55
N ALA A 82 13.05 -5.41 -1.45
CA ALA A 82 13.67 -5.41 -0.13
C ALA A 82 14.08 -6.84 0.28
N LEU A 83 13.22 -7.82 0.06
CA LEU A 83 13.50 -9.22 0.38
C LEU A 83 14.67 -9.78 -0.45
N LYS A 84 14.73 -9.49 -1.75
CA LYS A 84 15.87 -9.84 -2.61
C LYS A 84 17.17 -9.21 -2.12
N SER A 85 17.13 -7.95 -1.70
CA SER A 85 18.30 -7.26 -1.12
C SER A 85 18.76 -7.93 0.17
N ILE A 86 17.84 -8.26 1.07
CA ILE A 86 18.15 -8.95 2.34
C ILE A 86 18.77 -10.33 2.06
N GLN A 87 18.19 -11.10 1.14
CA GLN A 87 18.70 -12.42 0.76
C GLN A 87 20.13 -12.34 0.21
N THR A 88 20.41 -11.33 -0.61
CA THR A 88 21.76 -11.09 -1.17
C THR A 88 22.75 -10.74 -0.06
N SER A 89 22.39 -9.80 0.82
CA SER A 89 23.23 -9.41 1.95
C SER A 89 23.50 -10.57 2.90
N PHE A 90 22.49 -11.40 3.18
CA PHE A 90 22.64 -12.59 4.01
C PHE A 90 23.56 -13.62 3.35
N GLY A 91 23.40 -13.87 2.04
CA GLY A 91 24.29 -14.78 1.30
C GLY A 91 25.75 -14.31 1.29
N ASN A 92 25.99 -13.00 1.17
CA ASN A 92 27.34 -12.44 1.27
C ASN A 92 27.90 -12.60 2.69
N LEU A 93 27.11 -12.30 3.72
CA LEU A 93 27.52 -12.47 5.11
C LEU A 93 27.85 -13.93 5.44
N GLN A 94 27.06 -14.87 4.91
CA GLN A 94 27.33 -16.30 5.09
C GLN A 94 28.68 -16.68 4.49
N LYS A 95 28.99 -16.22 3.27
CA LYS A 95 30.31 -16.44 2.63
C LYS A 95 31.44 -15.80 3.43
N ASP A 96 31.23 -14.58 3.91
CA ASP A 96 32.19 -13.85 4.76
C ASP A 96 32.42 -14.56 6.10
N TRP A 97 31.52 -15.44 6.54
CA TRP A 97 31.68 -16.26 7.73
C TRP A 97 32.29 -17.63 7.46
N GLU A 98 31.88 -18.31 6.38
CA GLU A 98 32.41 -19.63 6.03
C GLU A 98 33.89 -19.56 5.67
N ASN A 99 34.32 -18.57 4.87
CA ASN A 99 35.70 -18.49 4.41
C ASN A 99 36.72 -18.34 5.57
N PRO A 100 36.53 -17.42 6.55
CA PRO A 100 37.45 -17.33 7.68
C PRO A 100 37.34 -18.52 8.63
N ARG A 101 36.17 -19.13 8.76
CA ARG A 101 35.99 -20.33 9.59
C ARG A 101 36.81 -21.49 9.03
N GLU A 102 36.69 -21.76 7.74
CA GLU A 102 37.46 -22.80 7.06
C GLU A 102 38.97 -22.52 7.14
N ALA A 103 39.39 -21.26 6.94
CA ALA A 103 40.79 -20.87 7.11
C ALA A 103 41.31 -21.09 8.53
N VAL A 104 40.51 -20.82 9.57
CA VAL A 104 40.87 -21.08 10.97
C VAL A 104 40.93 -22.57 11.26
N GLU A 105 40.02 -23.36 10.69
CA GLU A 105 40.01 -24.82 10.85
C GLU A 105 41.27 -25.46 10.24
N ILE A 106 41.62 -25.08 9.01
CA ILE A 106 42.88 -25.50 8.36
C ILE A 106 44.10 -25.05 9.18
N TYR A 107 44.08 -23.82 9.70
CA TYR A 107 45.17 -23.32 10.54
C TYR A 107 45.33 -24.12 11.85
N LEU A 108 44.21 -24.47 12.50
CA LEU A 108 44.20 -25.28 13.72
C LEU A 108 44.72 -26.69 13.46
N ASP A 109 44.27 -27.36 12.39
CA ASP A 109 44.71 -28.71 12.02
C ASP A 109 46.22 -28.75 11.71
N ASN A 110 46.72 -27.74 10.99
CA ASN A 110 48.14 -27.62 10.68
C ASN A 110 48.97 -27.38 11.95
N MET A 111 48.49 -26.51 12.85
CA MET A 111 49.15 -26.28 14.15
C MET A 111 49.14 -27.53 15.03
N GLU A 112 48.05 -28.29 15.08
CA GLU A 112 47.98 -29.55 15.81
C GLU A 112 48.99 -30.57 15.27
N THR A 113 49.06 -30.71 13.95
CA THR A 113 50.02 -31.60 13.28
C THR A 113 51.46 -31.18 13.59
N ARG A 114 51.75 -29.88 13.55
CA ARG A 114 53.05 -29.33 13.89
C ARG A 114 53.41 -29.56 15.36
N LEU A 115 52.50 -29.28 16.28
CA LEU A 115 52.72 -29.53 17.71
C LEU A 115 52.99 -31.01 17.99
N ARG A 116 52.20 -31.92 17.39
CA ARG A 116 52.41 -33.37 17.53
C ARG A 116 53.78 -33.82 17.02
N THR A 117 54.22 -33.29 15.87
CA THR A 117 55.53 -33.63 15.29
C THR A 117 56.68 -33.05 16.10
N GLU A 118 56.58 -31.80 16.55
CA GLU A 118 57.58 -31.16 17.41
C GLU A 118 57.70 -31.85 18.78
N LEU A 119 56.57 -32.21 19.42
CA LEU A 119 56.54 -32.99 20.67
C LEU A 119 57.18 -34.37 20.49
N ARG A 120 56.79 -35.11 19.44
CA ARG A 120 57.36 -36.43 19.17
C ARG A 120 58.86 -36.35 18.92
N GLY A 121 59.32 -35.33 18.18
CA GLY A 121 60.73 -35.07 17.96
C GLY A 121 61.48 -34.72 19.25
N ALA A 122 60.91 -33.89 20.12
CA ALA A 122 61.49 -33.56 21.42
C ALA A 122 61.57 -34.77 22.35
N LEU A 123 60.54 -35.62 22.37
CA LEU A 123 60.53 -36.89 23.11
C LEU A 123 61.62 -37.85 22.62
N SER A 124 61.75 -38.05 21.31
CA SER A 124 62.82 -38.90 20.74
C SER A 124 64.23 -38.35 21.02
N GLN A 125 64.41 -37.03 21.01
CA GLN A 125 65.70 -36.40 21.34
C GLN A 125 66.03 -36.52 22.83
N LEU A 126 65.02 -36.40 23.70
CA LEU A 126 65.19 -36.53 25.14
C LEU A 126 65.61 -37.95 25.54
N ASP A 127 65.01 -38.97 24.90
CA ASP A 127 65.35 -40.38 25.08
C ASP A 127 66.81 -40.69 24.66
N GLN A 128 67.33 -39.95 23.68
CA GLN A 128 68.69 -40.15 23.15
C GLN A 128 69.79 -39.34 23.85
N SER A 129 69.49 -38.16 24.42
CA SER A 129 70.53 -37.20 24.82
C SER A 129 70.46 -36.71 26.28
N GLY A 130 69.43 -37.06 27.04
CA GLY A 130 69.18 -36.48 28.37
C GLY A 130 68.83 -34.98 28.30
N LEU A 131 68.36 -34.39 29.40
CA LEU A 131 67.88 -32.98 29.42
C LEU A 131 69.01 -31.99 29.04
N SER A 132 69.01 -31.56 27.77
CA SER A 132 69.84 -30.48 27.24
C SER A 132 69.08 -29.14 27.22
N SER A 133 69.76 -28.00 27.39
CA SER A 133 69.13 -26.66 27.40
C SER A 133 68.32 -26.34 26.15
N ALA A 134 68.65 -26.95 25.00
CA ALA A 134 67.90 -26.83 23.76
C ALA A 134 66.42 -27.30 23.87
N HIS A 135 66.11 -28.15 24.86
CA HIS A 135 64.74 -28.59 25.13
C HIS A 135 63.90 -27.50 25.82
N ILE A 136 64.54 -26.68 26.65
CA ILE A 136 63.89 -25.57 27.36
C ILE A 136 63.45 -24.50 26.35
N ASP A 137 64.33 -24.15 25.39
CA ASP A 137 64.00 -23.18 24.33
C ASP A 137 62.86 -23.67 23.42
N LYS A 138 62.81 -24.98 23.12
CA LYS A 138 61.68 -25.57 22.36
C LYS A 138 60.38 -25.52 23.16
N LEU A 139 60.40 -25.81 24.46
CA LEU A 139 59.23 -25.72 25.34
C LEU A 139 58.71 -24.29 25.44
N GLU A 140 59.59 -23.29 25.53
CA GLU A 140 59.20 -21.88 25.56
C GLU A 140 58.57 -21.44 24.23
N LYS A 141 59.11 -21.91 23.10
CA LYS A 141 58.53 -21.66 21.77
C LYS A 141 57.15 -22.31 21.62
N LEU A 142 56.95 -23.51 22.18
CA LEU A 142 55.66 -24.19 22.20
C LEU A 142 54.63 -23.43 23.04
N ASP A 143 55.01 -22.95 24.23
CA ASP A 143 54.12 -22.17 25.10
C ASP A 143 53.72 -20.84 24.43
N THR A 144 54.65 -20.21 23.73
CA THR A 144 54.39 -19.00 22.95
C THR A 144 53.38 -19.25 21.83
N GLN A 145 53.51 -20.37 21.12
CA GLN A 145 52.55 -20.79 20.08
C GLN A 145 51.17 -21.10 20.66
N VAL A 146 51.09 -21.76 21.82
CA VAL A 146 49.82 -22.05 22.51
C VAL A 146 49.12 -20.77 22.96
N ARG A 147 49.87 -19.76 23.43
CA ARG A 147 49.31 -18.44 23.78
C ARG A 147 48.77 -17.70 22.56
N ALA A 148 49.46 -17.75 21.43
CA ALA A 148 48.99 -17.19 20.17
C ALA A 148 47.71 -17.88 19.67
N LEU A 149 47.61 -19.21 19.83
CA LEU A 149 46.42 -19.96 19.47
C LEU A 149 45.21 -19.62 20.35
N ARG A 150 45.43 -19.54 21.67
CA ARG A 150 44.39 -19.19 22.64
C ARG A 150 43.83 -17.78 22.40
N THR A 151 44.65 -16.85 21.91
CA THR A 151 44.20 -15.50 21.56
C THR A 151 43.44 -15.46 20.24
N SER A 152 43.82 -16.24 19.22
CA SER A 152 43.07 -16.32 17.97
C SER A 152 41.67 -16.94 18.18
N VAL A 153 41.57 -18.01 18.98
CA VAL A 153 40.30 -18.67 19.32
C VAL A 153 39.37 -17.71 20.05
N ARG A 154 39.85 -16.94 21.05
CA ARG A 154 39.03 -15.93 21.73
C ARG A 154 38.55 -14.82 20.79
N ASN A 155 39.37 -14.42 19.82
CA ASN A 155 38.96 -13.43 18.83
C ASN A 155 37.89 -13.98 17.89
N ALA A 156 37.97 -15.25 17.49
CA ALA A 156 36.93 -15.93 16.71
C ALA A 156 35.62 -16.04 17.50
N GLU A 157 35.66 -16.43 18.78
CA GLU A 157 34.48 -16.50 19.66
C GLU A 157 33.82 -15.13 19.89
N ARG A 158 34.62 -14.06 20.01
CA ARG A 158 34.08 -12.69 20.11
C ARG A 158 33.36 -12.27 18.83
N ARG A 159 33.94 -12.57 17.66
CA ARG A 159 33.33 -12.28 16.36
C ARG A 159 32.02 -13.05 16.16
N GLY A 160 31.97 -14.32 16.58
CA GLY A 160 30.75 -15.13 16.52
C GLY A 160 29.58 -14.54 17.31
N ARG A 161 29.82 -14.04 18.54
CA ARG A 161 28.78 -13.41 19.37
C ARG A 161 28.28 -12.08 18.80
N ILE A 162 29.18 -11.26 18.26
CA ILE A 162 28.83 -9.97 17.65
C ILE A 162 27.94 -10.20 16.42
N LEU A 163 28.24 -11.22 15.61
CA LEU A 163 27.45 -11.57 14.44
C LEU A 163 26.06 -12.11 14.80
N GLN A 164 25.96 -12.95 15.83
CA GLN A 164 24.66 -13.47 16.28
C GLN A 164 23.74 -12.34 16.77
N ASN A 165 24.29 -11.37 17.50
CA ASN A 165 23.54 -10.19 17.92
C ASN A 165 23.16 -9.29 16.72
N TRP A 166 24.06 -9.11 15.76
CA TRP A 166 23.77 -8.32 14.55
C TRP A 166 22.67 -8.96 13.70
N LEU A 167 22.64 -10.29 13.59
CA LEU A 167 21.60 -11.03 12.87
C LEU A 167 20.22 -10.87 13.53
N VAL A 168 20.17 -10.94 14.85
CA VAL A 168 18.93 -10.73 15.62
C VAL A 168 18.45 -9.29 15.49
N VAL A 169 19.35 -8.30 15.54
CA VAL A 169 18.98 -6.89 15.39
C VAL A 169 18.48 -6.58 13.99
N THR A 170 19.15 -7.06 12.94
CA THR A 170 18.73 -6.82 11.55
C THR A 170 17.43 -7.51 11.20
N SER A 171 17.19 -8.73 11.69
CA SER A 171 15.90 -9.42 11.52
C SER A 171 14.75 -8.70 12.24
N ILE A 172 14.97 -8.19 13.46
CA ILE A 172 13.98 -7.39 14.19
C ILE A 172 13.69 -6.07 13.45
N VAL A 173 14.72 -5.37 12.98
CA VAL A 173 14.57 -4.10 12.24
C VAL A 173 13.84 -4.32 10.91
N ALA A 174 14.14 -5.40 10.19
CA ALA A 174 13.42 -5.76 8.96
C ALA A 174 11.94 -6.06 9.23
N LEU A 175 11.63 -6.80 10.30
CA LEU A 175 10.26 -7.09 10.71
C LEU A 175 9.49 -5.83 11.14
N MET A 176 10.13 -4.93 11.88
CA MET A 176 9.52 -3.65 12.27
C MET A 176 9.31 -2.71 11.07
N GLY A 177 10.26 -2.66 10.12
CA GLY A 177 10.14 -1.87 8.89
C GLY A 177 8.96 -2.33 8.03
N LEU A 178 8.83 -3.65 7.83
CA LEU A 178 7.69 -4.26 7.15
C LEU A 178 6.37 -4.01 7.91
N GLY A 179 6.39 -4.14 9.24
CA GLY A 179 5.22 -3.89 10.08
C GLY A 179 4.72 -2.44 10.02
N MET A 180 5.62 -1.45 10.07
CA MET A 180 5.24 -0.03 9.99
C MET A 180 4.74 0.37 8.60
N GLN A 181 5.32 -0.15 7.51
CA GLN A 181 4.85 0.12 6.15
C GLN A 181 3.50 -0.54 5.87
N LEU A 182 3.15 -1.63 6.55
CA LEU A 182 1.84 -2.28 6.42
C LEU A 182 0.72 -1.56 7.20
N PHE A 183 1.04 -0.92 8.33
CA PHE A 183 0.04 -0.41 9.28
C PHE A 183 -0.34 1.08 9.12
N THR A 184 0.50 1.88 8.47
CA THR A 184 0.27 3.34 8.32
C THR A 184 -1.05 3.74 7.63
N PRO A 185 -1.57 3.07 6.59
CA PRO A 185 -2.84 3.49 6.00
C PRO A 185 -4.10 3.07 6.81
N PHE A 186 -3.99 2.15 7.77
CA PHE A 186 -5.14 1.68 8.55
C PHE A 186 -5.56 2.68 9.64
N MET A 187 -4.63 3.52 10.12
CA MET A 187 -4.88 4.52 11.17
C MET A 187 -5.47 5.84 10.64
N THR A 188 -5.25 6.17 9.36
CA THR A 188 -5.78 7.41 8.76
C THR A 188 -7.23 7.27 8.29
N ALA A 189 -7.70 6.06 7.98
CA ALA A 189 -9.08 5.84 7.52
C ALA A 189 -10.15 5.89 8.62
N LYS A 190 -9.79 5.72 9.91
CA LYS A 190 -10.78 5.67 11.00
C LYS A 190 -11.20 7.03 11.58
N LYS A 191 -10.60 8.15 11.17
CA LYS A 191 -10.82 9.46 11.83
C LYS A 191 -11.90 10.35 11.19
N THR A 192 -12.55 9.93 10.10
CA THR A 192 -13.50 10.78 9.35
C THR A 192 -14.97 10.40 9.43
N GLU A 193 -15.37 9.37 10.17
CA GLU A 193 -16.80 9.03 10.36
C GLU A 193 -17.16 8.88 11.85
N SER A 194 -17.47 10.00 12.52
CA SER A 194 -18.57 10.05 13.51
C SER A 194 -18.87 11.49 13.91
N LYS A 195 -19.82 12.11 13.19
CA LYS A 195 -20.63 13.20 13.75
C LYS A 195 -22.08 13.00 13.29
N PRO A 196 -23.01 12.63 14.18
CA PRO A 196 -24.41 12.51 13.83
C PRO A 196 -25.01 13.90 13.67
N ALA A 197 -25.46 14.23 12.46
CA ALA A 197 -26.19 15.46 12.20
C ALA A 197 -27.61 15.32 12.75
N ALA A 198 -27.91 16.18 13.73
CA ALA A 198 -29.23 16.39 14.27
C ALA A 198 -30.21 16.86 13.18
N LYS A 199 -31.44 16.35 13.29
CA LYS A 199 -32.65 16.80 12.63
C LYS A 199 -32.91 18.29 12.85
N PRO A 200 -33.34 19.05 11.84
CA PRO A 200 -34.19 20.20 12.09
C PRO A 200 -35.54 20.08 11.38
N THR A 201 -36.56 20.42 12.16
CA THR A 201 -37.98 20.57 11.88
C THR A 201 -38.25 21.83 11.04
N SER A 202 -39.31 21.78 10.22
CA SER A 202 -39.87 22.84 9.36
C SER A 202 -40.06 24.21 10.02
N THR A 203 -40.06 25.30 9.23
CA THR A 203 -41.05 26.41 9.27
C THR A 203 -41.00 27.24 7.96
N GLU A 204 -42.18 27.69 7.54
CA GLU A 204 -42.63 28.36 6.32
C GLU A 204 -41.96 29.70 5.91
N ALA A 205 -41.81 29.84 4.58
CA ALA A 205 -42.31 30.90 3.67
C ALA A 205 -41.88 32.40 3.84
N PRO A 206 -42.25 33.30 2.91
CA PRO A 206 -41.38 33.84 1.85
C PRO A 206 -41.18 35.37 1.99
N THR A 207 -40.40 36.02 1.09
CA THR A 207 -40.70 37.35 0.47
C THR A 207 -39.47 38.01 -0.18
N ALA A 208 -39.75 38.60 -1.35
CA ALA A 208 -39.14 39.74 -2.05
C ALA A 208 -37.82 39.61 -2.84
N ALA A 209 -38.01 39.90 -4.13
CA ALA A 209 -37.06 40.28 -5.15
C ALA A 209 -36.24 41.54 -4.83
N THR A 210 -35.09 41.70 -5.49
CA THR A 210 -34.80 42.79 -6.47
C THR A 210 -33.36 42.62 -7.01
N PRO A 211 -33.08 42.93 -8.30
CA PRO A 211 -31.86 42.56 -9.00
C PRO A 211 -30.80 43.68 -9.01
N GLY A 212 -29.53 43.30 -9.07
CA GLY A 212 -28.38 44.20 -9.19
C GLY A 212 -27.43 43.77 -10.30
N LEU A 213 -27.51 44.48 -11.42
CA LEU A 213 -26.56 44.48 -12.54
C LEU A 213 -25.18 44.96 -12.10
N THR A 214 -24.10 44.37 -12.63
CA THR A 214 -23.15 45.12 -13.47
C THR A 214 -22.15 44.20 -14.19
N PRO A 215 -21.82 44.50 -15.47
CA PRO A 215 -20.86 43.77 -16.28
C PRO A 215 -19.49 44.47 -16.32
N GLY A 216 -18.42 43.70 -16.55
CA GLY A 216 -17.09 44.23 -16.87
C GLY A 216 -16.31 43.20 -17.65
N GLY A 217 -16.20 43.42 -18.96
CA GLY A 217 -15.51 42.55 -19.91
C GLY A 217 -13.99 42.72 -19.94
N PRO A 218 -13.36 42.70 -21.12
CA PRO A 218 -12.53 41.58 -21.55
C PRO A 218 -11.07 41.96 -21.85
N ASP A 219 -10.34 40.99 -22.41
CA ASP A 219 -9.05 41.10 -23.12
C ASP A 219 -7.77 41.16 -22.26
N ARG A 220 -6.86 40.18 -22.48
CA ARG A 220 -5.63 40.41 -23.27
C ARG A 220 -4.73 39.15 -23.36
N ALA A 221 -4.59 38.67 -24.60
CA ALA A 221 -3.38 38.16 -25.29
C ALA A 221 -2.38 37.20 -24.61
N THR A 222 -2.29 35.98 -25.16
CA THR A 222 -1.08 35.17 -25.45
C THR A 222 -0.15 35.88 -26.49
N PRO A 223 1.04 35.37 -26.91
CA PRO A 223 1.88 34.24 -26.47
C PRO A 223 3.42 34.63 -26.46
N PRO A 224 4.37 33.83 -26.97
CA PRO A 224 5.25 32.88 -26.27
C PRO A 224 6.72 33.34 -26.28
N GLU A 225 7.58 32.73 -25.44
CA GLU A 225 9.03 32.88 -25.59
C GLU A 225 9.71 31.52 -25.78
N ALA A 226 10.46 31.44 -26.88
CA ALA A 226 11.28 30.34 -27.32
C ALA A 226 12.72 30.52 -26.81
N GLY A 227 13.43 29.41 -26.65
CA GLY A 227 14.87 29.33 -26.40
C GLY A 227 15.17 27.90 -25.99
N ASP A 228 15.51 26.97 -26.88
CA ASP A 228 16.74 26.88 -27.69
C ASP A 228 18.00 26.91 -26.82
N GLY A 229 18.78 25.82 -26.85
CA GLY A 229 19.91 25.65 -25.95
C GLY A 229 20.46 24.23 -25.82
N THR A 230 20.80 23.61 -26.95
CA THR A 230 22.10 22.97 -27.19
C THR A 230 22.67 22.02 -26.12
N ALA A 231 22.61 20.72 -26.40
CA ALA A 231 23.52 19.72 -25.87
C ALA A 231 24.93 19.87 -26.49
N PRO A 232 25.98 19.46 -25.77
CA PRO A 232 27.10 18.80 -26.42
C PRO A 232 27.36 17.41 -25.85
N GLN A 233 27.46 16.46 -26.78
CA GLN A 233 28.15 15.18 -26.64
C GLN A 233 29.57 15.42 -26.10
N GLY A 234 29.94 14.65 -25.09
CA GLY A 234 31.32 14.51 -24.62
C GLY A 234 31.70 13.04 -24.63
N ASP A 235 32.15 12.58 -25.80
CA ASP A 235 32.85 11.32 -26.01
C ASP A 235 34.28 11.49 -25.48
N PHE A 236 34.66 10.74 -24.45
CA PHE A 236 36.08 10.50 -24.14
C PHE A 236 36.27 9.03 -23.78
N SER A 237 36.65 8.28 -24.81
CA SER A 237 37.43 7.07 -24.67
C SER A 237 38.67 7.37 -23.82
N ASN A 238 38.92 6.55 -22.79
CA ASN A 238 40.26 6.45 -22.25
C ASN A 238 40.66 4.98 -22.14
N THR A 239 41.41 4.59 -23.18
CA THR A 239 42.30 3.45 -23.25
C THR A 239 43.44 3.63 -22.28
N ILE A 240 43.58 2.75 -21.28
CA ILE A 240 44.90 2.42 -20.74
C ILE A 240 44.96 0.91 -20.56
N GLY A 241 45.73 0.28 -21.44
CA GLY A 241 46.35 -1.00 -21.18
C GLY A 241 47.69 -0.77 -20.50
N GLN A 242 47.95 -1.53 -19.45
CA GLN A 242 49.15 -2.35 -19.23
C GLN A 242 48.83 -3.37 -18.14
#